data_AF-A0A850SED6-F1
#
_entry.id   AF-A0A850SED6-F1
#
_cell.length_a   1.000
_cell.length_b   1.000
_cell.length_c   1.000
_cell.angle_alpha   90.00
_cell.angle_beta   90.00
_cell.angle_gamma   90.00
#
_symmetry.space_group_name_H-M   'P 1'
#
loop_
_entity.id
_entity.type
_entity.pdbx_description
1 polymer ?
#
loop_
_entity_poly.entity_id
_entity_poly.type
_entity_poly.pdbx_seq_one_letter_code
_entity_poly.pdbx_strand_id
1 'polypeptide(L)'
;MLSQGQAEVEAPRGKGKHASSTENRRMVWENVVWPLILDINRPYFTLKEYHAKRDRFCRDTGTPASKVAGGFVSLLIKGIIARNKNIYSIHYRLIPYLRKRAILEYGQVIREVNTKR
;
A
#
# COMPACT_ATOMS: atom_id res chain seq x y z
N MET A 1 17.80 -38.49 -34.12
CA MET A 1 16.87 -38.62 -32.97
C MET A 1 17.19 -37.52 -31.99
N LEU A 2 16.33 -36.50 -31.92
CA LEU A 2 16.37 -35.44 -30.92
C LEU A 2 15.80 -36.00 -29.62
N SER A 3 16.49 -35.83 -28.49
CA SER A 3 15.80 -35.69 -27.20
C SER A 3 16.58 -34.69 -26.36
N GLN A 4 15.94 -33.55 -26.17
CA GLN A 4 16.47 -32.36 -25.54
C GLN A 4 16.50 -32.50 -24.01
N GLY A 5 17.44 -31.78 -23.41
CA GLY A 5 17.64 -31.68 -21.98
C GLY A 5 16.39 -31.25 -21.22
N GLN A 6 16.23 -31.85 -20.04
CA GLN A 6 15.27 -31.38 -19.03
C GLN A 6 15.81 -30.07 -18.46
N ALA A 7 15.14 -28.96 -18.77
CA ALA A 7 15.32 -27.70 -18.07
C ALA A 7 14.63 -27.79 -16.71
N GLU A 8 15.42 -27.84 -15.65
CA GLU A 8 14.97 -27.68 -14.27
C GLU A 8 14.43 -26.25 -14.11
N VAL A 9 13.12 -26.13 -13.88
CA VAL A 9 12.49 -24.84 -13.59
C VAL A 9 12.83 -24.48 -12.14
N GLU A 10 13.94 -23.76 -11.97
CA GLU A 10 14.36 -23.20 -10.68
C GLU A 10 13.27 -22.22 -10.21
N ALA A 11 12.49 -22.61 -9.20
CA ALA A 11 11.51 -21.74 -8.56
C ALA A 11 12.22 -20.48 -8.05
N PRO A 12 11.71 -19.26 -8.32
CA PRO A 12 12.39 -18.05 -7.91
C PRO A 12 12.50 -18.05 -6.38
N ARG A 13 13.74 -18.00 -5.88
CA ARG A 13 14.09 -17.90 -4.45
C ARG A 13 13.30 -16.74 -3.83
N GLY A 14 12.17 -17.10 -3.21
CA GLY A 14 11.19 -16.14 -2.72
C GLY A 14 11.82 -15.24 -1.68
N LYS A 15 11.75 -13.92 -1.92
CA LYS A 15 12.10 -12.90 -0.91
C LYS A 15 11.43 -13.27 0.43
N GLY A 16 12.20 -13.19 1.52
CA GLY A 16 11.69 -13.53 2.86
C GLY A 16 10.40 -12.78 3.20
N LYS A 17 9.49 -13.43 3.93
CA LYS A 17 8.14 -12.96 4.27
C LYS A 17 8.07 -11.49 4.73
N HIS A 18 9.06 -11.04 5.51
CA HIS A 18 9.12 -9.66 6.03
C HIS A 18 9.45 -8.60 4.97
N ALA A 19 10.29 -8.93 3.99
CA ALA A 19 10.62 -8.05 2.86
C ALA A 19 9.39 -7.83 1.98
N SER A 20 8.69 -8.92 1.65
CA SER A 20 7.45 -8.91 0.86
C SER A 20 6.34 -8.10 1.52
N SER A 21 6.21 -8.16 2.84
CA SER A 21 5.23 -7.35 3.59
C SER A 21 5.53 -5.85 3.55
N THR A 22 6.81 -5.47 3.58
CA THR A 22 7.23 -4.05 3.49
C THR A 22 7.02 -3.50 2.08
N GLU A 23 7.35 -4.27 1.05
CA GLU A 23 7.11 -3.93 -0.35
C GLU A 23 5.61 -3.74 -0.62
N ASN A 24 4.76 -4.63 -0.09
CA ASN A 24 3.31 -4.51 -0.22
C ASN A 24 2.78 -3.24 0.47
N ARG A 25 3.25 -2.91 1.68
CA ARG A 25 2.85 -1.66 2.36
C ARG A 25 3.24 -0.43 1.54
N ARG A 26 4.47 -0.40 1.02
CA ARG A 26 4.97 0.69 0.18
C ARG A 26 4.09 0.86 -1.06
N MET A 27 3.88 -0.24 -1.80
CA MET A 27 3.09 -0.25 -3.02
C MET A 27 1.67 0.27 -2.79
N VAL A 28 0.99 -0.20 -1.73
CA VAL A 28 -0.38 0.23 -1.42
C VAL A 28 -0.44 1.69 -0.98
N TRP A 29 0.53 2.13 -0.17
CA TRP A 29 0.60 3.53 0.25
C TRP A 29 0.78 4.47 -0.96
N GLU A 30 1.80 4.21 -1.77
CA GLU A 30 2.24 5.14 -2.83
C GLU A 30 1.32 5.13 -4.06
N ASN A 31 0.66 4.00 -4.35
CA ASN A 31 -0.14 3.86 -5.57
C ASN A 31 -1.66 3.86 -5.33
N VAL A 32 -2.12 3.63 -4.10
CA VAL A 32 -3.55 3.53 -3.79
C VAL A 32 -3.97 4.54 -2.74
N VAL A 33 -3.44 4.46 -1.53
CA VAL A 33 -3.95 5.24 -0.38
C VAL A 33 -3.59 6.72 -0.48
N TRP A 34 -2.32 7.05 -0.69
CA TRP A 34 -1.91 8.45 -0.77
C TRP A 34 -2.50 9.17 -1.98
N PRO A 35 -2.48 8.58 -3.20
CA PRO A 35 -3.18 9.17 -4.33
C PRO A 35 -4.68 9.36 -4.07
N LEU A 36 -5.35 8.39 -3.43
CA LEU A 36 -6.76 8.56 -3.05
C LEU A 36 -6.96 9.79 -2.16
N ILE A 37 -6.14 9.94 -1.12
CA ILE A 37 -6.20 11.06 -0.17
C ILE A 37 -5.98 12.41 -0.87
N LEU A 38 -5.05 12.47 -1.83
CA LEU A 38 -4.78 13.67 -2.62
C LEU A 38 -5.92 14.01 -3.59
N ASP A 39 -6.58 12.99 -4.17
CA ASP A 39 -7.71 13.15 -5.08
C ASP A 39 -8.94 13.70 -4.35
N ILE A 40 -9.28 13.12 -3.19
CA ILE A 40 -10.44 13.55 -2.39
C ILE A 40 -10.16 14.79 -1.54
N ASN A 41 -8.88 15.18 -1.41
CA ASN A 41 -8.39 16.32 -0.66
C ASN A 41 -8.89 16.38 0.80
N ARG A 42 -8.93 15.23 1.48
CA ARG A 42 -9.32 15.12 2.89
C ARG A 42 -8.54 14.01 3.58
N PRO A 43 -8.31 14.11 4.91
CA PRO A 43 -7.45 13.17 5.64
C PRO A 43 -8.13 11.81 5.93
N TYR A 44 -9.28 11.52 5.32
CA TYR A 44 -10.02 10.29 5.52
C TYR A 44 -10.78 9.88 4.26
N PHE A 45 -11.05 8.59 4.12
CA PHE A 45 -11.83 8.01 3.03
C PHE A 45 -12.77 6.92 3.54
N THR A 46 -13.78 6.63 2.74
CA THR A 46 -14.72 5.53 2.99
C THR A 46 -14.21 4.23 2.36
N LEU A 47 -14.75 3.10 2.83
CA LEU A 47 -14.44 1.80 2.21
C LEU A 47 -14.75 1.77 0.70
N LYS A 48 -15.85 2.41 0.29
CA LYS A 48 -16.28 2.47 -1.11
C LYS A 48 -15.25 3.16 -1.99
N GLU A 49 -14.70 4.28 -1.53
CA GLU A 49 -13.69 5.04 -2.27
C GLU A 49 -12.37 4.30 -2.35
N TYR A 50 -11.97 3.64 -1.26
CA TYR A 50 -10.82 2.76 -1.27
C TYR A 50 -10.97 1.62 -2.28
N HIS A 51 -12.12 0.94 -2.31
CA HIS A 51 -12.39 -0.11 -3.28
C HIS A 51 -12.33 0.42 -4.72
N ALA A 52 -12.95 1.57 -5.00
CA ALA A 52 -12.91 2.16 -6.33
C ALA A 52 -11.47 2.45 -6.81
N LYS A 53 -10.63 3.06 -5.95
CA LYS A 53 -9.23 3.35 -6.28
C LYS A 53 -8.39 2.07 -6.41
N ARG A 54 -8.55 1.13 -5.48
CA ARG A 54 -7.89 -0.18 -5.51
C ARG A 54 -8.21 -0.93 -6.78
N ASP A 55 -9.48 -1.04 -7.14
CA ASP A 55 -9.93 -1.85 -8.27
C ASP A 55 -9.41 -1.27 -9.59
N ARG A 56 -9.34 0.06 -9.69
CA ARG A 56 -8.66 0.72 -10.81
C ARG A 56 -7.18 0.34 -10.85
N PHE A 57 -6.45 0.49 -9.75
CA PHE A 57 -5.03 0.12 -9.68
C PHE A 57 -4.78 -1.36 -10.05
N CYS A 58 -5.60 -2.28 -9.53
CA CYS A 58 -5.47 -3.71 -9.83
C CYS A 58 -5.72 -4.00 -11.31
N ARG A 59 -6.72 -3.36 -11.94
CA ARG A 59 -6.97 -3.49 -13.38
C ARG A 59 -5.83 -2.93 -14.21
N ASP A 60 -5.32 -1.75 -13.85
CA ASP A 60 -4.28 -1.05 -14.61
C ASP A 60 -2.93 -1.77 -14.56
N THR A 61 -2.62 -2.47 -13.45
CA THR A 61 -1.30 -3.09 -13.21
C THR A 61 -1.29 -4.62 -13.25
N GLY A 62 -2.46 -5.27 -13.29
CA GLY A 62 -2.60 -6.72 -13.11
C GLY A 62 -2.25 -7.21 -11.69
N THR A 63 -2.07 -6.31 -10.72
CA THR A 63 -1.73 -6.70 -9.34
C THR A 63 -2.91 -7.44 -8.68
N PRO A 64 -2.69 -8.61 -8.04
CA PRO A 64 -3.74 -9.31 -7.32
C PRO A 64 -4.33 -8.48 -6.19
N ALA A 65 -5.67 -8.40 -6.11
CA ALA A 65 -6.37 -7.66 -5.05
C ALA A 65 -6.00 -8.16 -3.64
N SER A 66 -5.68 -9.45 -3.49
CA SER A 66 -5.21 -10.05 -2.22
C SER A 66 -3.88 -9.44 -1.74
N LYS A 67 -2.95 -9.15 -2.66
CA LYS A 67 -1.67 -8.49 -2.37
C LYS A 67 -1.88 -7.08 -1.86
N VAL A 68 -2.80 -6.34 -2.51
CA VAL A 68 -3.17 -4.98 -2.10
C VAL A 68 -3.91 -4.98 -0.75
N ALA A 69 -4.84 -5.91 -0.55
CA ALA A 69 -5.55 -6.08 0.73
C ALA A 69 -4.57 -6.36 1.88
N GLY A 70 -3.60 -7.25 1.68
CA GLY A 70 -2.56 -7.54 2.67
C GLY A 70 -1.69 -6.32 2.99
N GLY A 71 -1.30 -5.54 1.97
CA GLY A 71 -0.59 -4.28 2.17
C GLY A 71 -1.40 -3.27 2.99
N PHE A 72 -2.68 -3.11 2.67
CA PHE A 72 -3.60 -2.20 3.36
C PHE A 72 -3.82 -2.58 4.83
N VAL A 73 -4.09 -3.86 5.11
CA VAL A 73 -4.20 -4.36 6.50
C VAL A 73 -2.91 -4.07 7.26
N SER A 74 -1.76 -4.22 6.62
CA SER A 74 -0.49 -3.93 7.25
C SER A 74 -0.26 -2.43 7.52
N LEU A 75 -0.86 -1.52 6.74
CA LEU A 75 -0.87 -0.08 7.06
C LEU A 75 -1.70 0.22 8.31
N LEU A 76 -2.82 -0.49 8.53
CA LEU A 76 -3.63 -0.40 9.75
C LEU A 76 -2.83 -0.86 10.98
N ILE A 77 -2.17 -2.01 10.89
CA ILE A 77 -1.34 -2.56 11.98
C ILE A 77 -0.19 -1.60 12.35
N LYS A 78 0.34 -0.85 11.37
CA LYS A 78 1.40 0.15 11.61
C LYS A 78 0.88 1.50 12.10
N GLY A 79 -0.43 1.68 12.28
CA GLY A 79 -1.02 2.94 12.74
C GLY A 79 -0.91 4.08 11.73
N ILE A 80 -0.56 3.79 10.47
CA ILE A 80 -0.53 4.78 9.39
C ILE A 80 -1.95 5.17 9.01
N ILE A 81 -2.85 4.18 9.02
CA ILE A 81 -4.28 4.34 8.82
C ILE A 81 -4.98 3.87 10.10
N ALA A 82 -5.96 4.63 10.56
CA ALA A 82 -6.87 4.22 11.62
C ALA A 82 -8.26 3.96 11.04
N ARG A 83 -8.93 2.91 11.50
CA ARG A 83 -10.32 2.61 11.12
C ARG A 83 -11.25 3.01 12.26
N ASN A 84 -12.27 3.79 11.93
CA ASN A 84 -13.40 4.07 12.83
C ASN A 84 -14.71 3.78 12.08
N LYS A 85 -15.41 2.71 12.48
CA LYS A 85 -16.63 2.20 11.80
C LYS A 85 -16.38 2.02 10.29
N ASN A 86 -16.91 2.94 9.49
CA ASN A 86 -16.88 2.92 8.02
C ASN A 86 -15.91 3.94 7.41
N ILE A 87 -15.15 4.65 8.25
CA ILE A 87 -14.20 5.68 7.84
C ILE A 87 -12.78 5.20 8.17
N TYR A 88 -11.87 5.46 7.23
CA TYR A 88 -10.43 5.24 7.38
C TYR A 88 -9.73 6.59 7.33
N SER A 89 -8.94 6.90 8.35
CA SER A 89 -8.25 8.19 8.48
C SER A 89 -6.73 7.99 8.47
N ILE A 90 -6.00 8.91 7.86
CA ILE A 90 -4.53 8.92 7.95
C ILE A 90 -4.07 9.43 9.31
N HIS A 91 -2.89 9.01 9.74
CA HIS A 91 -2.25 9.53 10.95
C HIS A 91 -2.12 11.08 10.89
N TYR A 92 -2.41 11.77 11.99
CA TYR A 92 -2.51 13.24 12.03
C TYR A 92 -1.22 13.96 11.57
N ARG A 93 -0.05 13.34 11.78
CA ARG A 93 1.25 13.87 11.32
C ARG A 93 1.38 13.96 9.80
N LEU A 94 0.51 13.28 9.05
CA LEU A 94 0.51 13.31 7.60
C LEU A 94 -0.38 14.45 7.04
N ILE A 95 -1.21 15.09 7.87
CA ILE A 95 -2.11 16.18 7.46
C ILE A 95 -1.34 17.39 6.86
N PRO A 96 -0.20 17.83 7.42
CA PRO A 96 0.59 18.91 6.82
C PRO A 96 1.05 18.60 5.39
N TYR A 97 1.35 17.33 5.09
CA TYR A 97 1.75 16.88 3.76
C TYR A 97 0.59 16.91 2.77
N LEU A 98 -0.62 16.56 3.23
CA LEU A 98 -1.84 16.70 2.43
C LEU A 98 -2.11 18.16 2.09
N ARG A 99 -2.02 19.07 3.07
CA ARG A 99 -2.24 20.51 2.86
C ARG A 99 -1.29 21.09 1.81
N LYS A 100 -0.06 20.57 1.75
CA LYS A 100 0.97 20.96 0.77
C LYS A 100 0.88 20.18 -0.55
N ARG A 101 -0.07 19.23 -0.67
CA ARG A 101 -0.18 18.27 -1.79
C ARG A 101 1.15 17.60 -2.13
N ALA A 102 1.95 17.30 -1.10
CA ALA A 102 3.30 16.78 -1.27
C ALA A 102 3.26 15.31 -1.73
N ILE A 103 4.27 14.92 -2.52
CA ILE A 103 4.60 13.51 -2.70
C ILE A 103 5.12 13.00 -1.36
N LEU A 104 4.56 11.89 -0.88
CA LEU A 104 4.87 11.36 0.43
C LEU A 104 5.16 9.86 0.30
N GLU A 105 6.45 9.52 0.27
CA GLU A 105 6.90 8.13 0.15
C GLU A 105 6.71 7.36 1.46
N TYR A 106 6.55 6.04 1.35
CA TYR A 106 6.30 5.18 2.51
C TYR A 106 7.43 5.26 3.57
N GLY A 107 8.67 5.40 3.13
CA GLY A 107 9.82 5.53 4.04
C GLY A 107 9.73 6.79 4.93
N GLN A 108 9.22 7.89 4.38
CA GLN A 108 8.99 9.11 5.14
C GLN A 108 7.81 8.97 6.10
N VAL A 109 6.72 8.33 5.65
CA VAL A 109 5.55 8.06 6.51
C VAL A 109 5.94 7.30 7.76
N ILE A 110 6.76 6.25 7.63
CA ILE A 110 7.18 5.45 8.78
C ILE A 110 8.00 6.28 9.77
N ARG A 111 8.88 7.16 9.30
CA ARG A 111 9.62 8.08 10.17
C ARG A 111 8.68 9.02 10.92
N GLU A 112 7.73 9.62 10.21
CA GLU A 112 6.76 10.54 10.78
C GLU A 112 5.88 9.89 11.85
N VAL A 113 5.29 8.73 11.52
CA VAL A 113 4.36 8.00 12.40
C VAL A 113 5.06 7.42 13.61
N ASN A 114 6.31 6.96 13.49
CA ASN A 114 7.05 6.34 14.59
C ASN A 114 7.83 7.34 15.46
N THR A 115 7.93 8.61 15.07
CA THR A 115 8.64 9.62 15.87
C THR A 115 7.89 9.79 17.20
N LYS A 116 8.46 9.26 18.28
CA LYS A 116 7.92 9.39 19.65
C LYS A 116 7.95 10.86 20.06
N ARG A 117 6.96 11.27 20.86
CA ARG A 117 6.96 12.57 21.52
C ARG A 117 7.93 12.54 22.69
#